data_AF-A0A5J5JV75-F1
#
_entry.id   AF-A0A5J5JV75-F1
#
_cell.length_a   1.000
_cell.length_b   1.000
_cell.length_c   1.000
_cell.angle_alpha   90.00
_cell.angle_beta   90.00
_cell.angle_gamma   90.00
#
_symmetry.space_group_name_H-M   'P 1'
#
loop_
_entity.id
_entity.type
_entity.pdbx_description
1 polymer ?
#
loop_
_entity_poly.entity_id
_entity_poly.type
_entity_poly.pdbx_seq_one_letter_code
_entity_poly.pdbx_strand_id
1 'polypeptide(L)'
;MVDVDGRGIPVTAHSDPAHIDWAAYGADLVIEATGRFRTRDDAARHLKGGARRVLVSAPGRSVDVTIVPGVNDAAYDPRRHQIVSMASCTTNCVAPMVKHENVGVVRGFMTTVHAYRCVEMAARMAE
;
A
#
# COMPACT_ATOMS: atom_id res chain seq x y z
N MET A 1 -13.43 -20.40 -2.30
CA MET A 1 -11.97 -20.64 -2.28
C MET A 1 -11.47 -20.69 -3.71
N VAL A 2 -10.23 -20.29 -3.94
CA VAL A 2 -9.51 -20.46 -5.21
C VAL A 2 -8.34 -21.40 -4.94
N ASP A 3 -8.07 -22.33 -5.85
CA ASP A 3 -6.88 -23.17 -5.76
C ASP A 3 -5.77 -22.56 -6.63
N VAL A 4 -4.56 -22.46 -6.06
CA VAL A 4 -3.35 -22.05 -6.77
C VAL A 4 -2.27 -23.06 -6.43
N ASP A 5 -1.83 -23.83 -7.42
CA ASP A 5 -0.80 -24.87 -7.27
C ASP A 5 -1.09 -25.86 -6.13
N GLY A 6 -2.36 -26.28 -5.97
CA GLY A 6 -2.79 -27.21 -4.91
C GLY A 6 -2.92 -26.57 -3.54
N ARG A 7 -2.77 -25.24 -3.44
CA ARG A 7 -3.01 -24.47 -2.22
C ARG A 7 -4.37 -23.78 -2.32
N GLY A 8 -5.30 -24.20 -1.44
CA GLY A 8 -6.57 -23.52 -1.25
C GLY A 8 -6.38 -22.15 -0.60
N ILE A 9 -6.92 -21.11 -1.25
CA ILE A 9 -6.93 -19.72 -0.77
C ILE A 9 -8.38 -19.33 -0.46
N PRO A 10 -8.69 -18.89 0.78
CA PRO A 10 -10.02 -18.41 1.13
C PRO A 10 -10.36 -17.14 0.34
N VAL A 11 -11.65 -17.00 0.01
CA VAL A 11 -12.17 -15.84 -0.72
C VAL A 11 -13.37 -15.31 0.02
N THR A 12 -13.40 -14.00 0.25
CA THR A 12 -14.49 -13.29 0.92
C THR A 12 -14.95 -12.12 0.07
N ALA A 13 -16.19 -11.68 0.24
CA ALA A 13 -16.76 -10.56 -0.48
C ALA A 13 -17.39 -9.55 0.50
N HIS A 14 -16.54 -8.76 1.17
CA HIS A 14 -16.98 -7.70 2.07
C HIS A 14 -16.54 -6.33 1.53
N SER A 15 -17.47 -5.37 1.53
CA SER A 15 -17.18 -3.98 1.18
C SER A 15 -16.53 -3.20 2.33
N ASP A 16 -16.81 -3.60 3.58
CA ASP A 16 -16.18 -3.09 4.78
C ASP A 16 -15.08 -4.03 5.25
N PRO A 17 -13.81 -3.58 5.31
CA PRO A 17 -12.70 -4.37 5.85
C PRO A 17 -12.88 -4.86 7.28
N ALA A 18 -13.68 -4.18 8.10
CA ALA A 18 -13.92 -4.55 9.49
C ALA A 18 -14.79 -5.81 9.63
N HIS A 19 -15.48 -6.22 8.56
CA HIS A 19 -16.28 -7.46 8.54
C HIS A 19 -15.49 -8.68 8.08
N ILE A 20 -14.22 -8.51 7.71
CA ILE A 20 -13.36 -9.62 7.29
C ILE A 20 -12.63 -10.17 8.53
N ASP A 21 -12.87 -11.44 8.85
CA ASP A 21 -12.20 -12.13 9.95
C ASP A 21 -10.80 -12.61 9.54
N TRP A 22 -9.85 -11.68 9.50
CA TRP A 22 -8.44 -11.96 9.19
C TRP A 22 -7.79 -12.91 10.19
N ALA A 23 -8.22 -12.90 11.46
CA ALA A 23 -7.71 -13.81 12.48
C ALA A 23 -8.08 -15.27 12.16
N ALA A 24 -9.32 -15.55 11.73
CA ALA A 24 -9.73 -16.89 11.33
C ALA A 24 -8.93 -17.42 10.12
N TYR A 25 -8.44 -16.54 9.26
CA TYR A 25 -7.58 -16.91 8.13
C TYR A 25 -6.07 -16.93 8.47
N GLY A 26 -5.68 -16.56 9.69
CA GLY A 26 -4.28 -16.51 10.11
C GLY A 26 -3.45 -15.41 9.41
N ALA A 27 -4.08 -14.29 9.03
CA ALA A 27 -3.38 -13.23 8.29
C ALA A 27 -2.61 -12.28 9.23
N ASP A 28 -1.27 -12.34 9.19
CA ASP A 28 -0.41 -11.39 9.91
C ASP A 28 -0.38 -9.99 9.26
N LEU A 29 -0.34 -9.95 7.93
CA LEU A 29 -0.21 -8.74 7.13
C LEU A 29 -1.29 -8.71 6.05
N VAL A 30 -2.01 -7.60 5.96
CA VAL A 30 -2.95 -7.33 4.87
C VAL A 30 -2.33 -6.33 3.89
N ILE A 31 -2.42 -6.63 2.59
CA ILE A 31 -2.08 -5.68 1.53
C ILE A 31 -3.37 -4.97 1.11
N GLU A 32 -3.51 -3.71 1.51
CA GLU A 32 -4.63 -2.86 1.13
C GLU A 32 -4.41 -2.30 -0.26
N ALA A 33 -5.00 -2.97 -1.25
CA ALA A 33 -4.83 -2.71 -2.67
C ALA A 33 -6.12 -2.26 -3.40
N THR A 34 -7.17 -1.90 -2.66
CA THR A 34 -8.42 -1.40 -3.25
C THR A 34 -8.28 0.02 -3.79
N GLY A 35 -7.30 0.78 -3.29
CA GLY A 35 -7.13 2.20 -3.58
C GLY A 35 -8.10 3.12 -2.82
N ARG A 36 -9.05 2.56 -2.04
CA ARG A 36 -10.05 3.29 -1.26
C ARG A 36 -9.56 3.63 0.15
N PHE A 37 -9.02 2.65 0.87
CA PHE A 37 -8.68 2.80 2.29
C PHE A 37 -7.23 3.27 2.47
N ARG A 38 -6.99 4.55 2.14
CA ARG A 38 -5.64 5.14 2.07
C ARG A 38 -5.24 5.96 3.28
N THR A 39 -6.14 6.14 4.25
CA THR A 39 -5.82 6.81 5.51
C THR A 39 -5.51 5.77 6.59
N ARG A 40 -4.83 6.19 7.67
CA ARG A 40 -4.62 5.33 8.84
C ARG A 40 -5.94 4.80 9.41
N ASP A 41 -6.93 5.67 9.58
CA ASP A 41 -8.20 5.30 10.20
C ASP A 41 -9.00 4.33 9.32
N ASP A 42 -8.99 4.56 8.01
CA ASP A 42 -9.62 3.66 7.04
C ASP A 42 -8.96 2.28 7.03
N ALA A 43 -7.62 2.24 6.95
CA ALA A 43 -6.86 0.99 6.92
C ALA A 43 -6.90 0.25 8.28
N ALA A 44 -7.06 0.96 9.40
CA ALA A 44 -7.19 0.36 10.73
C ALA A 44 -8.41 -0.54 10.87
N ARG A 45 -9.38 -0.46 9.95
CA ARG A 45 -10.52 -1.40 9.90
C ARG A 45 -10.08 -2.85 9.71
N HIS A 46 -8.98 -3.11 8.98
CA HIS A 46 -8.42 -4.46 8.88
C HIS A 46 -7.87 -4.96 10.23
N LEU A 47 -7.33 -4.07 11.06
CA LEU A 47 -6.83 -4.43 12.39
C LEU A 47 -7.98 -4.88 13.29
N LYS A 48 -9.18 -4.29 13.14
CA LYS A 48 -10.38 -4.74 13.86
C LYS A 48 -10.79 -6.16 13.49
N GLY A 49 -10.56 -6.55 12.24
CA GLY A 49 -10.78 -7.92 11.76
C GLY A 49 -9.70 -8.92 12.20
N GLY A 50 -8.69 -8.49 12.97
CA GLY A 50 -7.66 -9.37 13.53
C GLY A 50 -6.35 -9.42 12.76
N ALA A 51 -6.18 -8.61 11.70
CA ALA A 51 -4.88 -8.45 11.06
C ALA A 51 -3.90 -7.73 12.01
N ARG A 52 -2.62 -8.11 12.00
CA ARG A 52 -1.62 -7.47 12.88
C ARG A 52 -1.04 -6.19 12.27
N ARG A 53 -0.93 -6.16 10.95
CA ARG A 53 -0.38 -5.02 10.18
C ARG A 53 -1.10 -4.85 8.84
N VAL A 54 -1.02 -3.65 8.30
CA VAL A 54 -1.56 -3.28 6.99
C VAL A 54 -0.50 -2.58 6.15
N LEU A 55 -0.37 -3.01 4.90
CA LEU A 55 0.47 -2.40 3.88
C LEU A 55 -0.41 -1.75 2.81
N VAL A 56 -0.42 -0.43 2.72
CA VAL A 56 -1.17 0.31 1.72
C VAL A 56 -0.34 0.40 0.44
N SER A 57 -0.85 -0.13 -0.67
CA SER A 57 -0.14 -0.21 -1.96
C SER A 57 -0.16 1.09 -2.79
N ALA A 58 -0.61 2.18 -2.19
CA ALA A 58 -0.72 3.51 -2.77
C ALA A 58 -0.21 4.57 -1.78
N PRO A 59 -0.02 5.84 -2.20
CA PRO A 59 0.37 6.90 -1.28
C PRO A 59 -0.64 7.04 -0.15
N GLY A 60 -0.17 6.77 1.08
CA GLY A 60 -0.97 6.86 2.29
C GLY A 60 -1.15 8.31 2.75
N ARG A 61 -2.20 8.56 3.53
CA ARG A 61 -2.46 9.83 4.22
C ARG A 61 -2.50 9.57 5.73
N SER A 62 -1.69 10.30 6.48
CA SER A 62 -1.60 10.16 7.94
C SER A 62 -1.31 8.73 8.43
N VAL A 63 -0.72 7.88 7.58
CA VAL A 63 -0.23 6.53 7.94
C VAL A 63 0.98 6.63 8.87
N ASP A 64 1.33 5.53 9.54
CA ASP A 64 2.41 5.56 10.54
C ASP A 64 3.77 5.89 9.91
N VAL A 65 4.04 5.32 8.73
CA VAL A 65 5.23 5.61 7.93
C VAL A 65 5.00 5.28 6.45
N THR A 66 5.69 6.00 5.57
CA THR A 66 5.82 5.65 4.15
C THR A 66 7.22 5.13 3.90
N ILE A 67 7.32 3.92 3.34
CA ILE A 67 8.60 3.27 3.06
C ILE A 67 8.77 3.13 1.55
N VAL A 68 9.95 3.54 1.07
CA VAL A 68 10.49 3.17 -0.23
C VAL A 68 11.67 2.23 0.04
N PRO A 69 11.53 0.93 -0.27
CA PRO A 69 12.59 -0.05 -0.02
C PRO A 69 13.92 0.37 -0.64
N GLY A 70 15.02 0.16 0.09
CA GLY A 70 16.37 0.58 -0.28
C GLY A 70 16.65 2.08 -0.08
N VAL A 71 15.64 2.91 0.18
CA VAL A 71 15.78 4.36 0.37
C VAL A 71 15.73 4.74 1.84
N ASN A 72 14.66 4.37 2.55
CA ASN A 72 14.42 4.80 3.93
C ASN A 72 14.00 3.66 4.87
N ASP A 73 14.47 2.42 4.61
CA ASP A 73 14.09 1.21 5.35
C ASP A 73 14.25 1.35 6.87
N ALA A 74 15.30 2.07 7.31
CA ALA A 74 15.60 2.32 8.71
C ALA A 74 14.51 3.15 9.44
N ALA A 75 13.61 3.81 8.72
CA ALA A 75 12.49 4.53 9.31
C ALA A 75 11.39 3.60 9.85
N TYR A 76 11.38 2.32 9.47
CA TYR A 76 10.36 1.38 9.94
C TYR A 76 10.65 0.87 11.35
N ASP A 77 9.79 1.20 12.32
CA ASP A 77 9.79 0.59 13.65
C ASP A 77 8.61 -0.41 13.78
N PRO A 78 8.87 -1.73 13.80
CA PRO A 78 7.80 -2.71 13.90
C PRO A 78 7.03 -2.65 15.22
N ARG A 79 7.55 -2.01 16.27
CA ARG A 79 6.84 -1.86 17.55
C ARG A 79 5.83 -0.73 17.53
N ARG A 80 5.98 0.22 16.59
CA ARG A 80 5.15 1.43 16.51
C ARG A 80 4.28 1.48 15.26
N HIS A 81 4.78 0.93 14.15
CA HIS A 81 4.16 1.08 12.84
C HIS A 81 3.33 -0.15 12.50
N GLN A 82 2.01 0.00 12.52
CA GLN A 82 1.06 -1.04 12.15
C GLN A 82 0.52 -0.84 10.74
N ILE A 83 0.45 0.41 10.27
CA ILE A 83 -0.10 0.79 8.97
C ILE A 83 0.97 1.56 8.19
N VAL A 84 1.50 0.90 7.16
CA VAL A 84 2.63 1.39 6.35
C VAL A 84 2.17 1.63 4.93
N SER A 85 2.57 2.75 4.32
CA SER A 85 2.40 2.98 2.88
C SER A 85 3.66 2.58 2.11
N MET A 86 3.46 1.92 0.96
CA MET A 86 4.52 1.61 -0.01
C MET A 86 4.70 2.70 -1.07
N ALA A 87 4.25 3.92 -0.77
CA ALA A 87 4.26 5.06 -1.68
C ALA A 87 3.55 4.77 -3.02
N SER A 88 3.95 5.43 -4.10
CA SER A 88 3.51 5.13 -5.47
C SER A 88 4.60 4.43 -6.27
N CYS A 89 4.23 3.80 -7.39
CA CYS A 89 5.17 3.29 -8.39
C CYS A 89 6.18 4.37 -8.84
N THR A 90 5.74 5.59 -9.11
CA THR A 90 6.62 6.71 -9.49
C THR A 90 7.59 7.09 -8.36
N THR A 91 7.12 7.09 -7.10
CA THR A 91 8.01 7.39 -5.96
C THR A 91 9.09 6.33 -5.82
N ASN A 92 8.73 5.04 -5.95
CA ASN A 92 9.67 3.94 -5.90
C ASN A 92 10.69 3.99 -7.05
N CYS A 93 10.31 4.53 -8.22
CA CYS A 93 11.24 4.74 -9.34
C CYS A 93 12.25 5.87 -9.07
N VAL A 94 11.77 7.01 -8.55
CA VAL A 94 12.56 8.24 -8.51
C VAL A 94 13.37 8.40 -7.23
N ALA A 95 12.85 7.94 -6.09
CA ALA A 95 13.53 8.13 -4.81
C ALA A 95 14.93 7.48 -4.71
N PRO A 96 15.19 6.28 -5.28
CA PRO A 96 16.54 5.72 -5.33
C PRO A 96 17.51 6.59 -6.14
N MET A 97 17.05 7.17 -7.26
CA MET A 97 17.88 8.06 -8.08
C MET A 97 18.36 9.25 -7.26
N VAL A 98 17.44 9.94 -6.58
CA VAL A 98 17.76 11.11 -5.76
C VAL A 98 18.67 10.76 -4.58
N LYS A 99 18.50 9.59 -3.97
CA LYS A 99 19.35 9.13 -2.85
C LYS A 99 20.79 8.82 -3.28
N HIS A 100 20.98 8.31 -4.50
CA HIS A 100 22.31 7.95 -5.01
C HIS A 100 23.16 9.15 -5.44
N GLU A 101 22.54 10.32 -5.63
CA GLU A 101 23.28 11.54 -5.89
C GLU A 101 24.12 11.91 -4.65
N ASN A 102 25.43 11.67 -4.70
CA ASN A 102 26.41 12.20 -3.74
C ASN A 102 26.59 13.73 -3.86
N VAL A 103 25.66 14.40 -4.55
CA VAL A 103 25.64 15.82 -4.82
C VAL A 103 24.37 16.41 -4.23
N GLY A 104 24.49 17.55 -3.55
CA GLY A 104 23.35 18.20 -2.91
C GLY A 104 22.33 18.71 -3.92
N VAL A 105 21.15 18.09 -3.99
CA VAL A 105 20.04 18.56 -4.83
C VAL A 105 19.39 19.77 -4.17
N VAL A 106 19.51 20.96 -4.80
CA VAL A 106 18.86 22.19 -4.30
C VAL A 106 17.41 22.28 -4.77
N ARG A 107 17.13 21.89 -6.02
CA ARG A 107 15.81 21.94 -6.67
C ARG A 107 15.74 20.86 -7.76
N GLY A 108 14.54 20.36 -8.06
CA GLY A 108 14.33 19.39 -9.13
C GLY A 108 12.92 19.46 -9.70
N PHE A 109 12.78 19.17 -10.99
CA PHE A 109 11.50 18.95 -11.66
C PHE A 109 11.48 17.52 -12.20
N MET A 110 10.30 16.91 -12.18
CA MET A 110 10.12 15.54 -12.63
C MET A 110 8.89 15.45 -13.52
N THR A 111 9.04 14.79 -14.66
CA THR A 111 7.96 14.39 -15.54
C THR A 111 7.97 12.87 -15.65
N THR A 112 6.82 12.23 -15.47
CA THR A 112 6.67 10.79 -15.69
C THR A 112 5.76 10.56 -16.90
N VAL A 113 6.23 9.80 -17.88
CA VAL A 113 5.36 9.22 -18.92
C VAL A 113 4.92 7.87 -18.38
N HIS A 114 3.64 7.78 -18.00
CA HIS A 114 3.11 6.62 -17.29
C HIS A 114 2.12 5.86 -18.17
N ALA A 115 2.12 4.53 -18.11
CA ALA A 115 1.11 3.71 -18.74
C ALA A 115 -0.28 4.00 -18.16
N TYR A 116 -1.34 3.82 -18.96
CA TYR A 116 -2.72 4.04 -18.51
C TYR A 116 -3.08 3.13 -17.32
N ARG A 117 -3.97 3.59 -16.45
CA ARG A 117 -4.44 2.84 -15.26
C ARG A 117 -5.96 2.71 -15.23
N CYS A 118 -6.44 1.77 -14.42
CA CYS A 118 -7.87 1.47 -14.26
C CYS A 118 -8.73 2.70 -13.94
N VAL A 119 -8.23 3.64 -13.12
CA VAL A 119 -8.94 4.88 -12.77
C VAL A 119 -9.27 5.74 -14.00
N GLU A 120 -8.39 5.77 -15.00
CA GLU A 120 -8.59 6.56 -16.22
C GLU A 120 -9.60 5.89 -17.17
N MET A 121 -9.64 4.56 -17.20
CA MET A 121 -10.67 3.82 -17.95
C MET A 121 -12.06 4.03 -17.37
N ALA A 122 -12.18 3.97 -16.03
CA ALA A 122 -13.46 4.18 -15.35
C ALA A 122 -14.02 5.59 -15.60
N ALA A 123 -13.16 6.61 -15.59
CA ALA A 123 -13.56 7.98 -15.90
C ALA A 123 -14.11 8.11 -17.33
N ARG A 124 -13.45 7.47 -18.32
CA ARG A 124 -13.90 7.48 -19.71
C ARG A 124 -15.16 6.67 -20.00
N MET A 125 -15.51 5.71 -19.13
CA MET A 125 -16.74 4.91 -19.25
C MET A 125 -17.94 5.57 -18.56
N ALA A 126 -17.70 6.57 -17.71
CA ALA A 126 -18.73 7.33 -17.00
C ALA A 126 -19.17 8.59 -17.78
N GLU A 127 -18.46 8.90 -18.87
CA GLU A 127 -18.84 9.87 -19.92
C GLU A 127 -19.64 9.16 -21.02
#